data_AF-A0A6J2FMR2-F1
#
_entry.id   AF-A0A6J2FMR2-F1
#
_cell.length_a   1.000
_cell.length_b   1.000
_cell.length_c   1.000
_cell.angle_alpha   90.00
_cell.angle_beta   90.00
_cell.angle_gamma   90.00
#
_symmetry.space_group_name_H-M   'P 1'
#
loop_
_entity.id
_entity.type
_entity.pdbx_description
1 polymer ?
#
loop_
_entity_poly.entity_id
_entity_poly.type
_entity_poly.pdbx_seq_one_letter_code
_entity_poly.pdbx_strand_id
1 'polypeptide(L)'
;MRVTRADATSPRPAPDRRREFSLVAVGASRLLGFWGRVKAWDAMASALPGVTLPAVVEELLSEMAAAVQENARIPDEHLSALKFIFGSSAIQALDLVDRQSVTLISSPSGRRVYQVLGSSGKTYTCLASCHYCSCPAFAFSVLRKSDSLLCKHLLAVYLSQVMRTCRQLKVSDKQLTDILFVKKQQAAQKDKRL
;
A
#
# COMPACT_ATOMS: atom_id res chain seq x y z
N MET A 1 50.77 44.62 0.08
CA MET A 1 50.19 43.52 -0.72
C MET A 1 48.82 43.96 -1.24
N ARG A 2 48.63 43.86 -2.58
CA ARG A 2 47.40 43.76 -3.42
C ARG A 2 46.06 44.18 -2.80
N VAL A 3 45.40 45.24 -3.28
CA VAL A 3 44.52 45.33 -4.48
C VAL A 3 43.28 44.45 -4.41
N THR A 4 42.10 45.08 -4.37
CA THR A 4 40.96 44.96 -5.34
C THR A 4 39.98 46.13 -5.07
N ARG A 5 39.70 47.06 -6.00
CA ARG A 5 38.76 46.97 -7.16
C ARG A 5 37.34 46.56 -6.74
N ALA A 6 36.24 47.05 -7.30
CA ALA A 6 35.85 48.17 -8.15
C ALA A 6 34.32 48.02 -8.35
N ASP A 7 33.68 49.09 -8.79
CA ASP A 7 32.30 49.24 -9.31
C ASP A 7 31.59 48.03 -9.91
N ALA A 8 30.24 48.01 -9.81
CA ALA A 8 29.35 48.00 -10.98
C ALA A 8 27.86 48.05 -10.62
N THR A 9 27.20 49.08 -11.13
CA THR A 9 25.75 49.29 -11.26
C THR A 9 25.13 48.35 -12.30
N SER A 10 23.90 47.85 -12.11
CA SER A 10 22.84 47.79 -13.15
C SER A 10 21.52 47.16 -12.62
N PRO A 11 20.37 47.41 -13.28
CA PRO A 11 19.04 47.43 -12.65
C PRO A 11 18.06 46.30 -13.03
N ARG A 12 17.07 46.08 -12.12
CA ARG A 12 15.66 45.57 -12.20
C ARG A 12 15.28 44.39 -13.13
N PRO A 13 14.36 43.52 -12.67
CA PRO A 13 12.97 43.67 -13.13
C PRO A 13 11.89 43.47 -12.02
N ALA A 14 10.73 44.10 -12.21
CA ALA A 14 9.41 43.65 -11.72
C ALA A 14 8.65 43.09 -12.95
N PRO A 15 7.46 42.45 -12.89
CA PRO A 15 6.51 42.15 -11.80
C PRO A 15 6.21 40.61 -11.71
N ASP A 16 5.24 40.10 -10.94
CA ASP A 16 3.88 39.84 -11.45
C ASP A 16 2.86 39.54 -10.33
N ARG A 17 1.64 40.01 -10.57
CA ARG A 17 0.40 39.88 -9.80
C ARG A 17 -0.14 38.44 -9.89
N ARG A 18 -1.01 38.13 -8.91
CA ARG A 18 -2.15 37.20 -9.01
C ARG A 18 -1.88 35.79 -9.55
N ARG A 19 -2.03 34.83 -8.64
CA ARG A 19 -3.04 33.77 -8.81
C ARG A 19 -3.84 33.73 -7.52
N GLU A 20 -4.79 34.63 -7.32
CA GLU A 20 -6.20 34.37 -7.66
C GLU A 20 -6.58 32.90 -7.48
N PHE A 21 -6.99 32.61 -6.25
CA PHE A 21 -7.88 31.51 -5.91
C PHE A 21 -9.13 31.61 -6.78
N SER A 22 -9.20 30.81 -7.83
CA SER A 22 -10.47 30.55 -8.50
C SER A 22 -11.17 29.43 -7.73
N LEU A 23 -12.07 29.84 -6.86
CA LEU A 23 -13.11 29.03 -6.24
C LEU A 23 -14.05 28.59 -7.36
N VAL A 24 -13.87 27.39 -7.92
CA VAL A 24 -14.80 26.84 -8.91
C VAL A 24 -15.65 25.75 -8.27
N ALA A 25 -16.91 26.13 -8.07
CA ALA A 25 -18.11 25.31 -8.08
C ALA A 25 -18.10 23.99 -7.29
N VAL A 26 -18.58 24.07 -6.06
CA VAL A 26 -19.26 22.95 -5.39
C VAL A 26 -20.56 22.69 -6.16
N GLY A 27 -20.51 21.76 -7.11
CA GLY A 27 -21.63 21.44 -8.01
C GLY A 27 -21.88 19.94 -8.10
N ALA A 28 -22.87 19.49 -7.34
CA ALA A 28 -23.78 18.37 -7.64
C ALA A 28 -23.21 17.16 -8.39
N SER A 29 -22.77 16.12 -7.67
CA SER A 29 -22.68 14.75 -8.20
C SER A 29 -22.62 13.71 -7.06
N ARG A 30 -23.70 13.61 -6.28
CA ARG A 30 -23.80 12.61 -5.19
C ARG A 30 -24.51 11.31 -5.55
N LEU A 31 -24.95 11.09 -6.80
CA LEU A 31 -25.76 9.89 -7.12
C LEU A 31 -25.36 9.08 -8.37
N LEU A 32 -24.26 9.39 -9.05
CA LEU A 32 -23.76 8.60 -10.19
C LEU A 32 -22.39 7.93 -9.95
N GLY A 33 -21.81 8.09 -8.76
CA GLY A 33 -20.44 7.63 -8.46
C GLY A 33 -20.31 6.16 -8.04
N PHE A 34 -21.40 5.43 -7.83
CA PHE A 34 -21.35 4.08 -7.24
C PHE A 34 -20.90 3.00 -8.24
N TRP A 35 -21.24 3.13 -9.53
CA TRP A 35 -20.94 2.11 -10.55
C TRP A 35 -19.60 2.31 -11.29
N GLY A 36 -19.01 3.51 -11.25
CA GLY A 36 -17.71 3.79 -11.87
C GLY A 36 -16.49 3.50 -10.98
N ARG A 37 -16.69 3.43 -9.66
CA ARG A 37 -15.64 3.38 -8.62
C ARG A 37 -15.08 1.97 -8.39
N VAL A 38 -15.91 0.94 -8.58
CA VAL A 38 -15.56 -0.49 -8.43
C VAL A 38 -14.56 -0.99 -9.47
N LYS A 39 -14.62 -0.51 -10.73
CA LYS A 39 -13.81 -1.02 -11.84
C LYS A 39 -12.29 -0.82 -11.68
N ALA A 40 -11.86 0.17 -10.91
CA ALA A 40 -10.44 0.43 -10.67
C ALA A 40 -9.80 -0.61 -9.73
N TRP A 41 -10.58 -1.14 -8.79
CA TRP A 41 -10.16 -2.24 -7.91
C TRP A 41 -10.22 -3.58 -8.64
N ASP A 42 -11.27 -3.80 -9.44
CA ASP A 42 -11.47 -5.03 -10.22
C ASP A 42 -10.29 -5.34 -11.16
N ALA A 43 -9.69 -4.31 -11.79
CA ALA A 43 -8.51 -4.49 -12.63
C ALA A 43 -7.23 -4.84 -11.85
N MET A 44 -7.18 -4.53 -10.54
CA MET A 44 -6.05 -4.85 -9.67
C MET A 44 -6.23 -6.19 -8.93
N ALA A 45 -7.47 -6.63 -8.70
CA ALA A 45 -7.83 -7.85 -7.98
C ALA A 45 -8.18 -9.04 -8.89
N SER A 46 -8.47 -8.82 -10.19
CA SER A 46 -8.91 -9.88 -11.10
C SER A 46 -7.75 -10.74 -11.60
N ALA A 47 -7.68 -11.97 -11.09
CA ALA A 47 -7.80 -13.15 -11.94
C ALA A 47 -7.87 -14.40 -11.04
N LEU A 48 -9.10 -14.82 -10.69
CA LEU A 48 -9.62 -16.21 -10.60
C LEU A 48 -10.95 -16.19 -9.81
N PRO A 49 -12.05 -16.78 -10.33
CA PRO A 49 -13.28 -16.96 -9.57
C PRO A 49 -13.09 -18.13 -8.58
N GLY A 50 -13.07 -17.84 -7.28
CA GLY A 50 -13.03 -18.90 -6.26
C GLY A 50 -12.78 -18.43 -4.83
N VAL A 51 -12.14 -17.28 -4.64
CA VAL A 51 -12.00 -16.67 -3.31
C VAL A 51 -12.27 -15.18 -3.46
N THR A 52 -13.45 -14.74 -3.03
CA THR A 52 -13.79 -13.31 -2.93
C THR A 52 -13.46 -12.85 -1.52
N LEU A 53 -13.06 -11.60 -1.39
CA LEU A 53 -12.88 -11.01 -0.07
C LEU A 53 -14.28 -10.81 0.54
N PRO A 54 -14.45 -10.89 1.87
CA PRO A 54 -15.75 -10.61 2.48
C PRO A 54 -16.25 -9.21 2.06
N ALA A 55 -17.50 -9.11 1.62
CA ALA A 55 -18.06 -7.90 1.00
C ALA A 55 -17.84 -6.62 1.84
N VAL A 56 -17.98 -6.72 3.16
CA VAL A 56 -17.73 -5.59 4.09
C VAL A 56 -16.30 -5.04 4.00
N VAL A 57 -15.33 -5.90 3.72
CA VAL A 57 -13.93 -5.50 3.58
C VAL A 57 -13.68 -4.89 2.21
N GLU A 58 -14.27 -5.45 1.16
CA GLU A 58 -14.18 -4.90 -0.20
C GLU A 58 -14.75 -3.48 -0.27
N GLU A 59 -15.95 -3.30 0.30
CA GLU A 59 -16.62 -2.00 0.36
C GLU A 59 -15.79 -0.97 1.12
N LEU A 60 -15.33 -1.31 2.32
CA LEU A 60 -14.48 -0.43 3.12
C LEU A 60 -13.19 -0.03 2.37
N LEU A 61 -12.49 -0.99 1.76
CA LEU A 61 -11.27 -0.70 0.99
C LEU A 61 -11.54 0.17 -0.24
N SER A 62 -12.69 0.00 -0.89
CA SER A 62 -13.13 0.80 -2.03
C SER A 62 -13.42 2.25 -1.63
N GLU A 63 -14.13 2.46 -0.52
CA GLU A 63 -14.40 3.79 0.03
C GLU A 63 -13.11 4.50 0.43
N MET A 64 -12.21 3.79 1.11
CA MET A 64 -10.88 4.30 1.46
C MET A 64 -10.07 4.69 0.23
N ALA A 65 -10.09 3.87 -0.83
CA ALA A 65 -9.41 4.18 -2.09
C ALA A 65 -9.93 5.47 -2.73
N ALA A 66 -11.24 5.69 -2.71
CA ALA A 66 -11.82 6.93 -3.21
C ALA A 66 -11.43 8.14 -2.34
N ALA A 67 -11.48 8.00 -1.02
CA ALA A 67 -11.12 9.07 -0.11
C ALA A 67 -9.63 9.46 -0.23
N VAL A 68 -8.73 8.48 -0.39
CA VAL A 68 -7.31 8.72 -0.61
C VAL A 68 -7.05 9.39 -1.96
N GLN A 69 -7.82 9.07 -3.01
CA GLN A 69 -7.71 9.75 -4.29
C GLN A 69 -8.11 11.23 -4.22
N GLU A 70 -9.10 11.56 -3.38
CA GLU A 70 -9.61 12.92 -3.23
C GLU A 70 -8.76 13.76 -2.27
N ASN A 71 -8.37 13.21 -1.12
CA ASN A 71 -7.78 13.96 -0.01
C ASN A 71 -6.31 13.60 0.29
N ALA A 72 -5.72 12.67 -0.47
CA ALA A 72 -4.37 12.13 -0.26
C ALA A 72 -4.14 11.50 1.12
N ARG A 73 -5.20 11.25 1.90
CA ARG A 73 -5.16 10.70 3.26
C ARG A 73 -6.39 9.83 3.51
N ILE A 74 -6.27 8.90 4.45
CA ILE A 74 -7.39 8.09 4.94
C ILE A 74 -8.14 8.89 6.01
N PRO A 75 -9.45 9.14 5.87
CA PRO A 75 -10.24 9.83 6.88
C PRO A 75 -10.39 9.00 8.18
N ASP A 76 -10.50 9.68 9.32
CA ASP A 76 -10.56 9.06 10.66
C ASP A 76 -11.75 8.09 10.84
N GLU A 77 -12.86 8.33 10.14
CA GLU A 77 -14.03 7.43 10.14
C GLU A 77 -13.67 6.05 9.58
N HIS A 78 -12.85 6.00 8.53
CA HIS A 78 -12.41 4.75 7.90
C HIS A 78 -11.37 4.03 8.77
N LEU A 79 -10.51 4.79 9.47
CA LEU A 79 -9.58 4.24 10.47
C LEU A 79 -10.35 3.63 11.66
N SER A 80 -11.44 4.27 12.07
CA SER A 80 -12.32 3.78 13.12
C SER A 80 -13.05 2.50 12.69
N ALA A 81 -13.57 2.46 11.45
CA ALA A 81 -14.17 1.27 10.88
C ALA A 81 -13.18 0.09 10.77
N LEU A 82 -11.95 0.37 10.31
CA LEU A 82 -10.87 -0.62 10.30
C LEU A 82 -10.60 -1.20 11.70
N LYS A 83 -10.51 -0.32 12.70
CA LYS A 83 -10.28 -0.71 14.09
C LYS A 83 -11.42 -1.55 14.65
N PHE A 84 -12.66 -1.24 14.30
CA PHE A 84 -13.84 -2.00 14.69
C PHE A 84 -13.83 -3.40 14.08
N ILE A 85 -13.56 -3.53 12.78
CA ILE A 85 -13.62 -4.82 12.05
C ILE A 85 -12.42 -5.71 12.39
N PHE A 86 -11.20 -5.16 12.41
CA PHE A 86 -9.96 -5.93 12.52
C PHE A 86 -9.27 -5.82 13.88
N GLY A 87 -9.82 -5.06 14.82
CA GLY A 87 -9.30 -4.95 16.18
C GLY A 87 -7.84 -4.49 16.24
N SER A 88 -7.00 -5.21 16.97
CA SER A 88 -5.55 -4.90 17.07
C SER A 88 -4.80 -5.11 15.76
N SER A 89 -5.29 -5.97 14.86
CA SER A 89 -4.66 -6.23 13.57
C SER A 89 -4.67 -4.99 12.67
N ALA A 90 -5.66 -4.09 12.79
CA ALA A 90 -5.71 -2.84 12.05
C ALA A 90 -4.49 -1.95 12.34
N ILE A 91 -4.21 -1.73 13.63
CA ILE A 91 -3.08 -0.88 14.07
C ILE A 91 -1.76 -1.48 13.60
N GLN A 92 -1.61 -2.81 13.73
CA GLN A 92 -0.39 -3.49 13.30
C GLN A 92 -0.23 -3.49 11.77
N ALA A 93 -1.33 -3.51 11.02
CA ALA A 93 -1.29 -3.40 9.56
C ALA A 93 -0.88 -1.98 9.12
N LEU A 94 -1.45 -0.94 9.75
CA LEU A 94 -1.08 0.46 9.50
C LEU A 94 0.41 0.71 9.81
N ASP A 95 0.93 0.20 10.93
CA ASP A 95 2.35 0.30 11.28
C ASP A 95 3.26 -0.34 10.20
N LEU A 96 2.84 -1.46 9.59
CA LEU A 96 3.59 -2.07 8.47
C LEU A 96 3.58 -1.19 7.21
N VAL A 97 2.46 -0.51 6.93
CA VAL A 97 2.32 0.41 5.80
C VAL A 97 3.19 1.64 6.02
N ASP A 98 3.15 2.23 7.20
CA ASP A 98 3.92 3.42 7.57
C ASP A 98 5.43 3.16 7.48
N ARG A 99 5.87 1.96 7.87
CA ARG A 99 7.27 1.50 7.72
C ARG A 99 7.64 1.12 6.28
N GLN A 100 6.70 1.20 5.33
CA GLN A 100 6.87 0.74 3.94
C GLN A 100 7.39 -0.71 3.87
N SER A 101 6.85 -1.58 4.71
CA SER A 101 7.32 -2.97 4.84
C SER A 101 6.74 -3.90 3.78
N VAL A 102 5.95 -3.38 2.84
CA VAL A 102 5.29 -4.14 1.77
C VAL A 102 6.00 -3.92 0.43
N THR A 103 6.47 -5.00 -0.16
CA THR A 103 7.10 -5.03 -1.49
C THR A 103 6.27 -5.88 -2.44
N LEU A 104 5.77 -5.27 -3.52
CA LEU A 104 5.22 -5.96 -4.68
C LEU A 104 6.37 -6.42 -5.58
N ILE A 105 6.47 -7.73 -5.77
CA ILE A 105 7.39 -8.36 -6.71
C ILE A 105 6.60 -8.80 -7.93
N SER A 106 7.00 -8.36 -9.12
CA SER A 106 6.33 -8.66 -10.39
C SER A 106 7.30 -9.18 -11.44
N SER A 107 6.84 -10.10 -12.28
CA SER A 107 7.61 -10.59 -13.43
C SER A 107 6.94 -10.24 -14.78
N PRO A 108 7.69 -10.28 -15.90
CA PRO A 108 7.14 -10.04 -17.24
C PRO A 108 6.01 -10.99 -17.64
N SER A 109 5.94 -12.20 -17.05
CA SER A 109 4.83 -13.12 -17.28
C SER A 109 3.51 -12.71 -16.61
N GLY A 110 3.47 -11.56 -15.92
CA GLY A 110 2.29 -11.09 -15.19
C GLY A 110 2.11 -11.71 -13.80
N ARG A 111 3.03 -12.58 -13.36
CA ARG A 111 2.99 -13.12 -11.98
C ARG A 111 3.36 -12.03 -10.99
N ARG A 112 2.59 -11.96 -9.90
CA ARG A 112 2.73 -10.94 -8.85
C ARG A 112 2.64 -11.59 -7.48
N VAL A 113 3.56 -11.22 -6.59
CA VAL A 113 3.57 -11.64 -5.20
C VAL A 113 3.91 -10.46 -4.31
N TYR A 114 3.38 -10.44 -3.10
CA TYR A 114 3.73 -9.46 -2.10
C TYR A 114 4.63 -10.11 -1.05
N GLN A 115 5.69 -9.41 -0.68
CA GLN A 115 6.50 -9.73 0.48
C GLN A 115 6.29 -8.66 1.54
N VAL A 116 5.99 -9.11 2.75
CA VAL A 116 5.77 -8.22 3.91
C VAL A 116 6.81 -8.54 4.96
N LEU A 117 7.67 -7.57 5.27
CA LEU A 117 8.62 -7.68 6.36
C LEU A 117 7.88 -7.48 7.69
N GLY A 118 7.66 -8.56 8.45
CA GLY A 118 7.03 -8.47 9.76
C GLY A 118 7.92 -7.78 10.79
N SER A 119 7.32 -7.31 11.88
CA SER A 119 8.05 -6.66 13.00
C SER A 119 9.10 -7.55 13.66
N SER A 120 9.01 -8.88 13.49
CA SER A 120 10.01 -9.84 13.96
C SER A 120 11.24 -9.97 13.04
N GLY A 121 11.28 -9.22 11.94
CA GLY A 121 12.30 -9.35 10.90
C GLY A 121 12.05 -10.51 9.93
N LYS A 122 10.98 -11.29 10.12
CA LYS A 122 10.61 -12.39 9.20
C LYS A 122 9.79 -11.85 8.03
N THR A 123 10.15 -12.26 6.83
CA THR A 123 9.37 -11.95 5.62
C THR A 123 8.25 -12.97 5.42
N TYR A 124 7.05 -12.47 5.16
CA TYR A 124 5.87 -13.25 4.84
C TYR A 124 5.47 -13.04 3.38
N THR A 125 5.10 -14.13 2.72
CA THR A 125 4.64 -14.13 1.33
C THR A 125 3.13 -14.01 1.33
N CYS A 126 2.60 -13.03 0.59
CA CYS A 126 1.18 -12.79 0.45
C CYS A 126 0.78 -12.81 -1.03
N LEU A 127 -0.37 -13.44 -1.32
CA LEU A 127 -0.96 -13.52 -2.66
C LEU A 127 -2.33 -12.85 -2.61
N ALA A 128 -2.44 -11.68 -3.24
CA ALA A 128 -3.68 -10.90 -3.24
C ALA A 128 -4.80 -11.57 -4.07
N SER A 129 -4.44 -12.38 -5.08
CA SER A 129 -5.39 -13.06 -5.98
C SER A 129 -6.21 -14.16 -5.31
N CYS A 130 -5.74 -14.70 -4.18
CA CYS A 130 -6.43 -15.74 -3.44
C CYS A 130 -6.47 -15.46 -1.93
N HIS A 131 -6.24 -14.20 -1.53
CA HIS A 131 -6.25 -13.76 -0.14
C HIS A 131 -5.38 -14.63 0.79
N TYR A 132 -4.21 -15.07 0.33
CA TYR A 132 -3.33 -15.98 1.07
C TYR A 132 -2.15 -15.25 1.73
N CYS A 133 -1.78 -15.69 2.92
CA CYS A 133 -0.54 -15.28 3.58
C CYS A 133 0.17 -16.48 4.23
N SER A 134 1.50 -16.53 4.13
CA SER A 134 2.31 -17.58 4.77
C SER A 134 2.49 -17.41 6.29
N CYS A 135 1.85 -16.41 6.92
CA CYS A 135 2.04 -16.17 8.35
C CYS A 135 1.25 -17.16 9.24
N PRO A 136 1.75 -17.47 10.45
CA PRO A 136 1.05 -18.38 11.37
C PRO A 136 -0.36 -17.90 11.76
N ALA A 137 -0.55 -16.58 11.91
CA ALA A 137 -1.84 -16.00 12.24
C ALA A 137 -2.88 -16.23 11.14
N PHE A 138 -2.50 -16.24 9.86
CA PHE A 138 -3.41 -16.58 8.78
C PHE A 138 -3.90 -18.03 8.90
N ALA A 139 -2.96 -18.97 9.08
CA ALA A 139 -3.30 -20.39 9.23
C ALA A 139 -4.18 -20.67 10.45
N PHE A 140 -3.99 -19.93 11.56
CA PHE A 140 -4.73 -20.17 12.80
C PHE A 140 -6.00 -19.34 12.92
N SER A 141 -5.90 -18.02 12.86
CA SER A 141 -7.02 -17.09 13.07
C SER A 141 -7.99 -17.07 11.89
N VAL A 142 -7.46 -17.00 10.66
CA VAL A 142 -8.31 -16.90 9.46
C VAL A 142 -8.85 -18.27 9.06
N LEU A 143 -7.97 -19.27 8.86
CA LEU A 143 -8.40 -20.57 8.31
C LEU A 143 -8.99 -21.54 9.33
N ARG A 144 -8.44 -21.63 10.55
CA ARG A 144 -8.88 -22.63 11.53
C ARG A 144 -9.97 -22.13 12.48
N LYS A 145 -9.81 -20.93 13.01
CA LYS A 145 -10.75 -20.34 13.98
C LYS A 145 -11.84 -19.49 13.35
N SER A 146 -11.61 -18.99 12.13
CA SER A 146 -12.47 -18.01 11.47
C SER A 146 -12.80 -16.80 12.38
N ASP A 147 -11.86 -16.40 13.24
CA ASP A 147 -12.03 -15.28 14.19
C ASP A 147 -11.56 -13.94 13.61
N SER A 148 -10.92 -13.95 12.43
CA SER A 148 -10.48 -12.77 11.70
C SER A 148 -10.66 -12.97 10.20
N LEU A 149 -11.14 -11.94 9.50
CA LEU A 149 -11.36 -11.97 8.04
C LEU A 149 -10.03 -11.99 7.27
N LEU A 150 -9.03 -11.30 7.78
CA LEU A 150 -7.68 -11.23 7.22
C LEU A 150 -6.64 -11.27 8.33
N CYS A 151 -5.42 -11.68 8.00
CA CYS A 151 -4.28 -11.40 8.86
C CYS A 151 -3.81 -9.96 8.63
N LYS A 152 -3.09 -9.39 9.60
CA LYS A 152 -2.52 -8.05 9.48
C LYS A 152 -1.64 -7.83 8.24
N HIS A 153 -0.98 -8.88 7.72
CA HIS A 153 -0.10 -8.73 6.55
C HIS A 153 -0.90 -8.58 5.26
N LEU A 154 -2.00 -9.33 5.10
CA LEU A 154 -2.91 -9.15 3.97
C LEU A 154 -3.60 -7.80 4.05
N LEU A 155 -4.04 -7.40 5.24
CA LEU A 155 -4.60 -6.07 5.46
C LEU A 155 -3.58 -4.99 5.09
N ALA A 156 -2.32 -5.12 5.51
CA ALA A 156 -1.26 -4.19 5.12
C ALA A 156 -1.02 -4.17 3.60
N VAL A 157 -1.10 -5.31 2.91
CA VAL A 157 -1.00 -5.36 1.44
C VAL A 157 -2.12 -4.54 0.79
N TYR A 158 -3.37 -4.73 1.21
CA TYR A 158 -4.49 -3.97 0.66
C TYR A 158 -4.39 -2.48 0.97
N LEU A 159 -4.06 -2.12 2.20
CA LEU A 159 -3.87 -0.72 2.57
C LEU A 159 -2.72 -0.07 1.79
N SER A 160 -1.62 -0.79 1.57
CA SER A 160 -0.50 -0.31 0.76
C SER A 160 -0.88 -0.10 -0.71
N GLN A 161 -1.81 -0.90 -1.25
CA GLN A 161 -2.37 -0.70 -2.58
C GLN A 161 -3.26 0.55 -2.64
N VAL A 162 -4.17 0.68 -1.67
CA VAL A 162 -5.07 1.84 -1.50
C VAL A 162 -4.26 3.14 -1.43
N MET A 163 -3.22 3.15 -0.60
CA MET A 163 -2.36 4.31 -0.39
C MET A 163 -1.27 4.49 -1.46
N ARG A 164 -1.13 3.54 -2.38
CA ARG A 164 -0.07 3.49 -3.40
C ARG A 164 1.36 3.57 -2.82
N THR A 165 1.56 2.99 -1.63
CA THR A 165 2.85 2.98 -0.91
C THR A 165 3.64 1.68 -1.08
N CYS A 166 3.11 0.70 -1.82
CA CYS A 166 3.83 -0.54 -2.16
C CYS A 166 5.16 -0.25 -2.86
N ARG A 167 6.27 -0.74 -2.30
CA ARG A 167 7.55 -0.78 -3.01
C ARG A 167 7.44 -1.75 -4.17
N GLN A 168 7.96 -1.41 -5.34
CA GLN A 168 7.90 -2.27 -6.52
C GLN A 168 9.27 -2.85 -6.84
N LEU A 169 9.32 -4.15 -7.08
CA LEU A 169 10.50 -4.88 -7.51
C LEU A 169 10.16 -5.71 -8.75
N LYS A 170 10.80 -5.39 -9.89
CA LYS A 170 10.67 -6.18 -11.12
C LYS A 170 11.79 -7.20 -11.18
N VAL A 171 11.44 -8.46 -11.42
CA VAL A 171 12.38 -9.58 -11.51
C VAL A 171 12.08 -10.45 -12.71
N SER A 172 13.05 -11.25 -13.15
CA SER A 172 12.80 -12.26 -14.19
C SER A 172 11.88 -13.37 -13.68
N ASP A 173 11.30 -14.12 -14.60
CA ASP A 173 10.43 -15.24 -14.25
C ASP A 173 11.14 -16.32 -13.43
N LYS A 174 12.42 -16.57 -13.72
CA LYS A 174 13.24 -17.52 -12.97
C LYS A 174 13.48 -17.01 -11.55
N GLN A 175 13.85 -15.74 -11.39
CA GLN A 175 14.05 -15.15 -10.06
C GLN A 175 12.79 -15.14 -9.21
N LEU A 176 11.62 -14.86 -9.81
CA LEU A 176 10.36 -14.90 -9.06
C LEU A 176 10.03 -16.32 -8.59
N THR A 177 10.25 -17.30 -9.47
CA THR A 177 10.17 -18.73 -9.13
C THR A 177 11.10 -19.03 -7.95
N ASP A 178 12.38 -18.66 -8.04
CA ASP A 178 13.35 -18.89 -6.96
C ASP A 178 12.91 -18.25 -5.64
N ILE A 179 12.40 -17.01 -5.65
CA ILE A 179 11.88 -16.33 -4.46
C ILE A 179 10.72 -17.10 -3.80
N LEU A 180 9.85 -17.73 -4.61
CA LEU A 180 8.73 -18.54 -4.10
C LEU A 180 9.20 -19.92 -3.60
N PHE A 181 10.24 -20.50 -4.21
CA PHE A 181 10.77 -21.82 -3.87
C PHE A 181 11.83 -21.80 -2.76
N VAL A 182 12.50 -20.67 -2.50
CA VAL A 182 13.50 -20.54 -1.43
C VAL A 182 12.79 -20.55 -0.07
N LYS A 183 12.62 -21.77 0.46
CA LYS A 183 12.55 -22.01 1.90
C LYS A 183 13.88 -21.59 2.52
N LYS A 184 13.83 -20.54 3.37
CA LYS A 184 14.84 -20.13 4.37
C LYS A 184 16.27 -19.90 3.85
N GLN A 185 16.68 -18.63 3.76
CA GLN A 185 17.95 -18.16 4.35
C GLN A 185 17.84 -16.66 4.71
N GLN A 186 17.34 -16.36 5.90
CA GLN A 186 17.74 -15.16 6.63
C GLN A 186 17.99 -15.54 8.09
N ALA A 187 19.03 -16.34 8.26
CA ALA A 187 19.72 -16.57 9.52
C ALA A 187 21.23 -16.60 9.18
N ALA A 188 21.76 -15.47 8.71
CA ALA A 188 23.20 -15.29 8.50
C ALA A 188 23.52 -13.79 8.35
N GLN A 189 23.26 -12.98 9.37
CA GLN A 189 23.97 -11.71 9.57
C GLN A 189 23.88 -11.27 11.03
N LYS A 190 24.21 -12.18 11.96
CA LYS A 190 24.46 -11.82 13.36
C LYS A 190 25.48 -12.77 13.98
N ASP A 191 26.60 -13.00 13.28
CA ASP A 191 27.79 -13.58 13.89
C ASP A 191 29.04 -13.30 13.05
N LYS A 192 29.60 -12.09 13.18
CA LYS A 192 30.99 -11.79 12.80
C LYS A 192 31.49 -10.57 13.56
N ARG A 193 31.40 -10.63 14.89
CA ARG A 193 32.16 -9.74 15.78
C ARG A 193 32.30 -10.38 17.16
N LEU A 194 33.07 -11.45 17.22
CA LEU A 194 33.93 -11.82 18.33
C LEU A 194 35.27 -12.25 17.73
#